data_AF-A0A293M0X3-F1
#
_entry.id   AF-A0A293M0X3-F1
#
_cell.length_a   1.000
_cell.length_b   1.000
_cell.length_c   1.000
_cell.angle_alpha   90.00
_cell.angle_beta   90.00
_cell.angle_gamma   90.00
#
_symmetry.space_group_name_H-M   'P 1'
#
loop_
_entity.id
_entity.type
_entity.pdbx_description
1 polymer ?
#
loop_
_entity_poly.entity_id
_entity_poly.type
_entity_poly.pdbx_seq_one_letter_code
_entity_poly.pdbx_strand_id
1 'polypeptide(L)'
;MGKLAPLVSLPDLVVYKICTSLTSPFDLLNLGCTCSRLHDVTSSNSLWLKLAVDWCDGTWHWIEHLPTTTNPKQWFLQVMHAATFSSTASTRRVLDLDDCERWERVESLRFRCKLGMLRWTYKDTDDAAPATVLLRRWVYDMALYRRTCKAVLFKDEDLDMSNHCISELASLGQANERDLRSRRHKNLNPRYYVKRIATARDGWLEDLFPSGPSGTLCPMLVCPSEGGFAAEVSGVSGLVLCVSKVLSKYLLPFLLSNCITLPEMANRIQNVCRSLELHLGSLLPDIRARWPTQPVASAAFSMAEAGWPTLDAWQTELNANDICLTWQRVMQGCARLLRERQWLDAVVDDIRRCWRRALIPEIMLVLHKEGDQKDEVTRVNLTDCDVIGGDNHLQEMASAAFVSSHGAFVAWQLVGRGRI
;
A
#
# COMPACT_ATOMS: atom_id res chain seq x y z
N MET A 1 -24.59 -31.46 -22.20
CA MET A 1 -24.26 -30.41 -21.21
C MET A 1 -24.08 -31.08 -19.86
N GLY A 2 -22.84 -31.21 -19.38
CA GLY A 2 -22.57 -31.82 -18.07
C GLY A 2 -23.12 -30.92 -16.96
N LYS A 3 -24.00 -31.45 -16.11
CA LYS A 3 -24.43 -30.75 -14.89
C LYS A 3 -23.20 -30.63 -14.00
N LEU A 4 -22.73 -29.40 -13.77
CA LEU A 4 -21.73 -29.12 -12.74
C LEU A 4 -22.28 -29.66 -11.41
N ALA A 5 -21.53 -30.54 -10.77
CA ALA A 5 -21.87 -31.03 -9.44
C ALA A 5 -21.87 -29.83 -8.47
N PRO A 6 -22.92 -29.63 -7.64
CA PRO A 6 -22.92 -28.56 -6.65
C PRO A 6 -21.66 -28.64 -5.78
N LEU A 7 -21.04 -27.52 -5.42
CA LEU A 7 -19.84 -27.51 -4.57
C LEU A 7 -20.05 -28.34 -3.27
N VAL A 8 -21.28 -28.33 -2.76
CA VAL A 8 -21.76 -29.06 -1.58
C VAL A 8 -21.85 -30.59 -1.80
N SER A 9 -21.67 -31.08 -3.03
CA SER A 9 -21.64 -32.52 -3.32
C SER A 9 -20.21 -33.08 -3.48
N LEU A 10 -19.20 -32.21 -3.57
CA LEU A 10 -17.80 -32.62 -3.64
C LEU A 10 -17.32 -33.10 -2.27
N PRO A 11 -16.38 -34.05 -2.17
CA PRO A 11 -15.76 -34.44 -0.89
C PRO A 11 -15.02 -33.30 -0.20
N ASP A 12 -14.94 -33.30 1.13
CA ASP A 12 -14.28 -32.24 1.92
C ASP A 12 -12.84 -32.00 1.52
N LEU A 13 -12.10 -33.07 1.18
CA LEU A 13 -10.72 -32.96 0.69
C LEU A 13 -10.63 -32.18 -0.64
N VAL A 14 -11.62 -32.34 -1.53
CA VAL A 14 -11.68 -31.62 -2.80
C VAL A 14 -12.02 -30.15 -2.56
N VAL A 15 -13.01 -29.89 -1.69
CA VAL A 15 -13.36 -28.52 -1.29
C VAL A 15 -12.18 -27.83 -0.62
N TYR A 16 -11.49 -28.51 0.29
CA TYR A 16 -10.28 -27.99 0.93
C TYR A 16 -9.21 -27.63 -0.12
N LYS A 17 -8.95 -28.50 -1.10
CA LYS A 17 -8.01 -28.19 -2.20
C LYS A 17 -8.45 -26.96 -3.00
N ILE A 18 -9.74 -26.80 -3.29
CA ILE A 18 -10.26 -25.57 -3.93
C ILE A 18 -9.96 -24.36 -3.04
N CYS A 19 -10.22 -24.46 -1.73
CA CYS A 19 -9.93 -23.38 -0.78
C CYS A 19 -8.45 -23.02 -0.71
N THR A 20 -7.52 -23.96 -0.93
CA THR A 20 -6.08 -23.64 -0.97
C THR A 20 -5.68 -22.74 -2.14
N SER A 21 -6.50 -22.67 -3.19
CA SER A 21 -6.30 -21.77 -4.33
C SER A 21 -6.83 -20.36 -4.10
N LEU A 22 -7.64 -20.15 -3.05
CA LEU A 22 -8.15 -18.82 -2.70
C LEU A 22 -7.01 -17.99 -2.10
N THR A 23 -6.81 -16.80 -2.65
CA THR A 23 -5.79 -15.85 -2.19
C THR A 23 -6.37 -14.75 -1.30
N SER A 24 -7.70 -14.66 -1.17
CA SER A 24 -8.38 -13.65 -0.38
C SER A 24 -9.07 -14.27 0.85
N PRO A 25 -8.82 -13.74 2.07
CA PRO A 25 -9.54 -14.17 3.27
C PRO A 25 -11.03 -13.86 3.19
N PHE A 26 -11.43 -12.80 2.46
CA PHE A 26 -12.83 -12.45 2.25
C PHE A 26 -13.60 -13.52 1.48
N ASP A 27 -12.98 -14.09 0.45
CA ASP A 27 -13.60 -15.15 -0.36
C ASP A 27 -13.73 -16.43 0.49
N LEU A 28 -12.74 -16.72 1.33
CA LEU A 28 -12.79 -17.85 2.27
C LEU A 28 -13.86 -17.66 3.36
N LEU A 29 -14.01 -16.44 3.90
CA LEU A 29 -15.08 -16.11 4.85
C LEU A 29 -16.45 -16.27 4.22
N ASN A 30 -16.66 -15.66 3.05
CA ASN A 30 -17.93 -15.70 2.35
C ASN A 30 -18.34 -17.14 2.04
N LEU A 31 -17.39 -17.97 1.60
CA LEU A 31 -17.62 -19.39 1.38
C LEU A 31 -18.00 -20.12 2.68
N GLY A 32 -17.29 -19.85 3.78
CA GLY A 32 -17.59 -20.44 5.09
C GLY A 32 -18.93 -20.01 5.68
N CYS A 33 -19.47 -18.85 5.28
CA CYS A 33 -20.78 -18.36 5.73
C CYS A 33 -21.96 -19.00 5.00
N THR A 34 -21.73 -19.81 3.95
CA THR A 34 -22.82 -20.38 3.16
C THR A 34 -23.55 -21.55 3.84
N CYS A 35 -22.83 -22.45 4.51
CA CYS A 35 -23.40 -23.55 5.29
C CYS A 35 -22.41 -24.11 6.31
N SER A 36 -22.89 -24.87 7.30
CA SER A 36 -22.08 -25.44 8.38
C SER A 36 -20.92 -26.30 7.87
N ARG A 37 -21.17 -27.16 6.88
CA ARG A 37 -20.13 -28.01 6.31
C ARG A 37 -18.99 -27.21 5.67
N LEU A 38 -19.32 -26.16 4.91
CA LEU A 38 -18.30 -25.29 4.32
C LEU A 38 -17.60 -24.44 5.38
N HIS A 39 -18.31 -24.05 6.45
CA HIS A 39 -17.68 -23.41 7.61
C HIS A 39 -16.58 -24.29 8.22
N ASP A 40 -16.82 -25.58 8.39
CA ASP A 40 -15.86 -26.51 8.98
C ASP A 40 -14.60 -26.65 8.11
N VAL A 41 -14.78 -26.84 6.80
CA VAL A 41 -13.65 -26.94 5.85
C VAL A 41 -12.86 -25.64 5.77
N THR A 42 -13.54 -24.50 5.64
CA THR A 42 -12.89 -23.19 5.53
C THR A 42 -12.26 -22.73 6.83
N SER A 43 -12.63 -23.29 7.98
CA SER A 43 -12.04 -22.97 9.29
C SER A 43 -10.73 -23.71 9.58
N SER A 44 -10.22 -24.50 8.65
CA SER A 44 -8.93 -25.19 8.79
C SER A 44 -7.78 -24.22 9.07
N ASN A 45 -7.05 -24.45 10.16
CA ASN A 45 -5.89 -23.64 10.57
C ASN A 45 -4.87 -23.45 9.43
N SER A 46 -4.62 -24.50 8.64
CA SER A 46 -3.67 -24.47 7.54
C SER A 46 -4.03 -23.46 6.43
N LEU A 47 -5.32 -23.28 6.12
CA LEU A 47 -5.77 -22.29 5.13
C LEU A 47 -5.53 -20.87 5.62
N TRP A 48 -5.90 -20.61 6.88
CA TRP A 48 -5.71 -19.31 7.51
C TRP A 48 -4.25 -18.98 7.75
N LEU A 49 -3.44 -19.98 8.11
CA LEU A 49 -2.00 -19.83 8.25
C LEU A 49 -1.35 -19.43 6.93
N LYS A 50 -1.71 -20.10 5.83
CA LYS A 50 -1.25 -19.75 4.49
C LYS A 50 -1.63 -18.31 4.14
N LEU A 51 -2.91 -17.95 4.31
CA LEU A 51 -3.38 -16.60 4.02
C LEU A 51 -2.67 -15.53 4.86
N ALA A 52 -2.45 -15.77 6.15
CA ALA A 52 -1.76 -14.86 7.03
C ALA A 52 -0.29 -14.66 6.59
N VAL A 53 0.40 -15.74 6.25
CA VAL A 53 1.78 -15.67 5.77
C VAL A 53 1.87 -14.93 4.43
N ASP A 54 0.99 -15.27 3.48
CA ASP A 54 0.97 -14.66 2.14
C ASP A 54 0.63 -13.17 2.21
N TRP A 55 -0.35 -12.78 3.05
CA TRP A 55 -0.75 -11.38 3.20
C TRP A 55 0.23 -10.57 4.05
N CYS A 56 0.92 -11.16 5.01
CA CYS A 56 1.87 -10.41 5.84
C CYS A 56 3.32 -10.44 5.32
N ASP A 57 3.58 -11.08 4.17
CA ASP A 57 4.92 -11.19 3.59
C ASP A 57 5.56 -9.81 3.38
N GLY A 58 6.69 -9.60 4.07
CA GLY A 58 7.43 -8.34 4.05
C GLY A 58 6.74 -7.17 4.76
N THR A 59 5.58 -7.36 5.39
CA THR A 59 4.88 -6.31 6.16
C THR A 59 4.85 -6.58 7.67
N TRP A 60 5.42 -7.70 8.14
CA TRP A 60 5.38 -8.10 9.55
C TRP A 60 5.82 -7.01 10.53
N HIS A 61 6.86 -6.25 10.19
CA HIS A 61 7.43 -5.21 11.04
C HIS A 61 6.52 -3.96 11.13
N TRP A 62 5.66 -3.71 10.14
CA TRP A 62 4.74 -2.56 10.10
C TRP A 62 3.45 -2.75 10.89
N ILE A 63 3.15 -3.97 11.34
CA ILE A 63 1.91 -4.26 12.08
C ILE A 63 2.05 -3.72 13.51
N GLU A 64 1.47 -2.56 13.79
CA GLU A 64 1.64 -1.84 15.07
C GLU A 64 1.21 -2.64 16.31
N HIS A 65 0.14 -3.42 16.18
CA HIS A 65 -0.44 -4.22 17.27
C HIS A 65 -0.59 -5.68 16.82
N LEU A 66 0.38 -6.50 17.18
CA LEU A 66 0.36 -7.93 16.90
C LEU A 66 -0.62 -8.66 17.82
N PRO A 67 -1.59 -9.40 17.27
CA PRO A 67 -2.45 -10.26 18.07
C PRO A 67 -1.68 -11.36 18.80
N THR A 68 -2.18 -11.76 19.97
CA THR A 68 -1.56 -12.79 20.82
C THR A 68 -2.20 -14.18 20.70
N THR A 69 -3.35 -14.29 20.02
CA THR A 69 -4.05 -15.58 19.85
C THR A 69 -3.26 -16.54 18.96
N THR A 70 -3.16 -17.80 19.35
CA THR A 70 -2.46 -18.85 18.58
C THR A 70 -3.32 -19.43 17.46
N ASN A 71 -4.64 -19.16 17.45
CA ASN A 71 -5.53 -19.59 16.39
C ASN A 71 -5.29 -18.73 15.12
N PRO A 72 -4.84 -19.30 13.99
CA PRO A 72 -4.47 -18.50 12.81
C PRO A 72 -5.62 -17.69 12.21
N LYS A 73 -6.85 -18.24 12.24
CA LYS A 73 -8.05 -17.55 11.77
C LYS A 73 -8.32 -16.30 12.60
N GLN A 74 -8.39 -16.45 13.93
CA GLN A 74 -8.64 -15.33 14.82
C GLN A 74 -7.50 -14.30 14.77
N TRP A 75 -6.25 -14.78 14.74
CA TRP A 75 -5.08 -13.92 14.65
C TRP A 75 -5.16 -13.03 13.41
N PHE A 76 -5.40 -13.64 12.25
CA PHE A 76 -5.41 -12.89 11.00
C PHE A 76 -6.62 -11.97 10.87
N LEU A 77 -7.79 -12.37 11.38
CA LEU A 77 -8.96 -11.49 11.43
C LEU A 77 -8.72 -10.25 12.31
N GLN A 78 -7.97 -10.37 13.42
CA GLN A 78 -7.59 -9.22 14.24
C GLN A 78 -6.63 -8.28 13.51
N VAL A 79 -5.65 -8.81 12.76
CA VAL A 79 -4.79 -8.00 11.89
C VAL A 79 -5.60 -7.27 10.82
N MET A 80 -6.50 -7.98 10.14
CA MET A 80 -7.39 -7.39 9.13
C MET A 80 -8.29 -6.29 9.73
N HIS A 81 -8.80 -6.51 10.94
CA HIS A 81 -9.59 -5.51 11.67
C HIS A 81 -8.73 -4.26 11.97
N ALA A 82 -7.51 -4.44 12.49
CA ALA A 82 -6.59 -3.33 12.73
C ALA A 82 -6.27 -2.56 11.43
N ALA A 83 -6.00 -3.26 10.33
CA ALA A 83 -5.79 -2.62 9.03
C ALA A 83 -7.02 -1.83 8.56
N THR A 84 -8.23 -2.35 8.80
CA THR A 84 -9.49 -1.72 8.35
C THR A 84 -9.84 -0.46 9.16
N PHE A 85 -9.56 -0.46 10.46
CA PHE A 85 -10.08 0.55 11.41
C PHE A 85 -9.00 1.40 12.10
N SER A 86 -7.71 1.17 11.86
CA SER A 86 -6.61 1.95 12.46
C SER A 86 -6.62 3.43 12.06
N SER A 87 -7.27 3.79 10.96
CA SER A 87 -7.41 5.18 10.51
C SER A 87 -8.85 5.46 10.13
N THR A 88 -9.45 6.47 10.76
CA THR A 88 -10.75 7.00 10.35
C THR A 88 -10.57 7.78 9.05
N ALA A 89 -11.47 7.55 8.09
CA ALA A 89 -11.55 8.40 6.91
C ALA A 89 -11.84 9.85 7.33
N SER A 90 -10.89 10.74 7.06
CA SER A 90 -11.02 12.19 7.32
C SER A 90 -11.62 12.94 6.12
N THR A 91 -11.75 12.28 4.97
CA THR A 91 -12.25 12.86 3.73
C THR A 91 -13.77 12.75 3.61
N ARG A 92 -14.35 13.65 2.82
CA ARG A 92 -15.79 13.91 2.75
C ARG A 92 -16.56 12.66 2.27
N ARG A 93 -17.70 12.35 2.93
CA ARG A 93 -18.53 11.18 2.60
C ARG A 93 -19.47 11.40 1.42
N VAL A 94 -19.92 12.63 1.22
CA VAL A 94 -20.90 12.99 0.19
C VAL A 94 -20.43 14.28 -0.47
N LEU A 95 -20.44 14.29 -1.80
CA LEU A 95 -20.21 15.46 -2.63
C LEU A 95 -21.50 15.77 -3.37
N ASP A 96 -21.98 17.00 -3.30
CA ASP A 96 -23.15 17.44 -4.06
C ASP A 96 -22.62 18.36 -5.17
N LEU A 97 -22.91 17.98 -6.42
CA LEU A 97 -22.51 18.70 -7.63
C LEU A 97 -23.76 19.32 -8.28
N ASP A 98 -23.55 20.06 -9.37
CA ASP A 98 -24.64 20.68 -10.12
C ASP A 98 -25.66 19.67 -10.65
N ASP A 99 -26.84 20.20 -10.97
CA ASP A 99 -27.95 19.44 -11.58
C ASP A 99 -28.31 18.17 -10.81
N CYS A 100 -28.20 18.25 -9.47
CA CYS A 100 -28.47 17.17 -8.52
C CYS A 100 -27.52 15.98 -8.60
N GLU A 101 -26.42 16.06 -9.36
CA GLU A 101 -25.41 14.99 -9.35
C GLU A 101 -24.80 14.88 -7.95
N ARG A 102 -24.72 13.65 -7.44
CA ARG A 102 -24.19 13.41 -6.09
C ARG A 102 -23.27 12.22 -6.07
N TRP A 103 -22.11 12.39 -5.43
CA TRP A 103 -21.14 11.32 -5.21
C TRP A 103 -21.20 10.87 -3.76
N GLU A 104 -21.52 9.60 -3.55
CA GLU A 104 -21.62 9.02 -2.22
C GLU A 104 -20.53 7.97 -2.02
N ARG A 105 -19.75 8.12 -0.95
CA ARG A 105 -18.65 7.19 -0.64
C ARG A 105 -19.19 5.79 -0.41
N VAL A 106 -18.60 4.81 -1.08
CA VAL A 106 -18.88 3.39 -0.92
C VAL A 106 -18.05 2.84 0.23
N GLU A 107 -18.72 2.35 1.26
CA GLU A 107 -18.09 1.74 2.44
C GLU A 107 -17.87 0.23 2.24
N SER A 108 -16.79 -0.15 1.55
CA SER A 108 -16.37 -1.56 1.42
C SER A 108 -15.31 -1.91 2.48
N LEU A 109 -15.63 -2.86 3.37
CA LEU A 109 -14.66 -3.37 4.35
C LEU A 109 -13.46 -4.05 3.66
N ARG A 110 -13.69 -4.72 2.53
CA ARG A 110 -12.64 -5.35 1.73
C ARG A 110 -11.67 -4.32 1.17
N PHE A 111 -12.19 -3.24 0.59
CA PHE A 111 -11.39 -2.12 0.11
C PHE A 111 -10.62 -1.44 1.24
N ARG A 112 -11.29 -1.12 2.36
CA ARG A 112 -10.65 -0.49 3.52
C ARG A 112 -9.54 -1.33 4.12
N CYS A 113 -9.73 -2.64 4.24
CA CYS A 113 -8.70 -3.55 4.72
C CYS A 113 -7.46 -3.52 3.81
N LYS A 114 -7.65 -3.70 2.49
CA LYS A 114 -6.56 -3.65 1.50
C LYS A 114 -5.84 -2.29 1.48
N LEU A 115 -6.59 -1.20 1.61
CA LEU A 115 -6.03 0.15 1.72
C LEU A 115 -5.21 0.32 3.00
N GLY A 116 -5.69 -0.22 4.13
CA GLY A 116 -4.94 -0.24 5.39
C GLY A 116 -3.62 -0.99 5.27
N MET A 117 -3.65 -2.17 4.64
CA MET A 117 -2.43 -2.93 4.35
C MET A 117 -1.48 -2.13 3.46
N LEU A 118 -1.98 -1.49 2.39
CA LEU A 118 -1.19 -0.61 1.53
C LEU A 118 -0.56 0.54 2.33
N ARG A 119 -1.33 1.22 3.18
CA ARG A 119 -0.86 2.35 4.01
C ARG A 119 0.30 1.96 4.93
N TRP A 120 0.26 0.77 5.51
CA TRP A 120 1.39 0.26 6.31
C TRP A 120 2.69 0.21 5.50
N THR A 121 2.61 -0.14 4.21
CA THR A 121 3.78 -0.17 3.32
C THR A 121 4.33 1.19 2.88
N TYR A 122 3.63 2.27 3.25
CA TYR A 122 3.98 3.66 2.98
C TYR A 122 4.21 4.49 4.25
N LYS A 123 4.23 3.82 5.41
CA LYS A 123 4.48 4.46 6.70
C LYS A 123 5.95 4.88 6.84
N ASP A 124 6.83 4.13 6.20
CA ASP A 124 8.25 4.40 6.14
C ASP A 124 8.56 4.96 4.75
N THR A 125 9.11 6.18 4.70
CA THR A 125 10.29 6.56 3.88
C THR A 125 10.28 8.06 3.59
N ASP A 126 11.12 8.79 4.32
CA ASP A 126 12.22 9.56 3.72
C ASP A 126 13.29 9.81 4.81
N ASP A 127 14.26 8.91 4.91
CA ASP A 127 15.39 9.03 5.84
C ASP A 127 16.34 10.20 5.45
N ALA A 128 16.17 10.78 4.27
CA ALA A 128 16.93 11.94 3.79
C ALA A 128 16.22 13.28 4.12
N ALA A 129 14.94 13.25 4.51
CA ALA A 129 14.23 14.44 4.86
C ALA A 129 14.49 14.87 6.32
N PRO A 130 14.62 16.18 6.58
CA PRO A 130 14.69 16.71 7.94
C PRO A 130 13.51 16.22 8.77
N ALA A 131 13.73 15.95 10.07
CA ALA A 131 12.68 15.56 11.02
C ALA A 131 11.50 16.57 11.11
N THR A 132 11.67 17.77 10.55
CA THR A 132 10.67 18.83 10.43
C THR A 132 9.71 18.66 9.25
N VAL A 133 10.00 17.77 8.29
CA VAL A 133 9.12 17.49 7.15
C VAL A 133 8.26 16.26 7.47
N LEU A 134 6.94 16.45 7.53
CA LEU A 134 5.96 15.38 7.78
C LEU A 134 5.75 14.50 6.53
N LEU A 135 6.79 13.78 6.09
CA LEU A 135 6.72 12.82 4.97
C LEU A 135 6.20 11.43 5.38
N ARG A 136 5.72 11.29 6.62
CA ARG A 136 5.38 9.99 7.24
C ARG A 136 4.22 9.23 6.60
N ARG A 137 3.50 9.80 5.62
CA ARG A 137 2.34 9.17 4.97
C ARG A 137 2.22 9.57 3.52
N TRP A 138 2.80 8.78 2.63
CA TRP A 138 2.62 8.94 1.19
C TRP A 138 1.16 8.71 0.76
N VAL A 139 0.45 7.77 1.38
CA VAL A 139 -0.97 7.51 1.11
C VAL A 139 -1.82 8.14 2.21
N TYR A 140 -2.38 9.32 1.94
CA TYR A 140 -3.29 10.00 2.88
C TYR A 140 -4.63 9.28 2.95
N ASP A 141 -5.33 9.16 1.82
CA ASP A 141 -6.57 8.39 1.71
C ASP A 141 -6.83 7.92 0.28
N MET A 142 -7.70 6.91 0.17
CA MET A 142 -8.32 6.52 -1.09
C MET A 142 -9.79 6.22 -0.82
N ALA A 143 -10.65 6.62 -1.73
CA ALA A 143 -12.09 6.45 -1.59
C ALA A 143 -12.74 6.10 -2.92
N LEU A 144 -13.76 5.26 -2.83
CA LEU A 144 -14.64 4.90 -3.92
C LEU A 144 -15.94 5.66 -3.74
N TYR A 145 -16.48 6.22 -4.82
CA TYR A 145 -17.73 6.96 -4.82
C TYR A 145 -18.68 6.40 -5.88
N ARG A 146 -19.94 6.21 -5.50
CA ARG A 146 -21.02 5.95 -6.44
C ARG A 146 -21.57 7.29 -6.92
N ARG A 147 -21.76 7.43 -8.23
CA ARG A 147 -22.39 8.61 -8.84
C ARG A 147 -23.90 8.37 -9.00
N THR A 148 -24.70 9.32 -8.53
CA THR A 148 -26.16 9.36 -8.68
C THR A 148 -26.54 10.63 -9.44
N CYS A 149 -27.64 10.61 -10.20
CA CYS A 149 -28.10 11.74 -11.02
C CYS A 149 -26.99 12.34 -11.91
N LYS A 150 -26.34 11.50 -12.71
CA LYS A 150 -25.10 11.76 -13.48
C LYS A 150 -25.26 12.87 -14.55
N ALA A 151 -25.31 14.12 -14.13
CA ALA A 151 -25.52 15.27 -15.01
C ALA A 151 -24.22 15.81 -15.62
N VAL A 152 -23.09 15.68 -14.90
CA VAL A 152 -21.80 16.19 -15.36
C VAL A 152 -21.11 15.19 -16.28
N LEU A 153 -20.87 15.61 -17.52
CA LEU A 153 -20.23 14.80 -18.56
C LEU A 153 -18.71 14.99 -18.55
N PHE A 154 -18.04 14.43 -17.54
CA PHE A 154 -16.58 14.55 -17.36
C PHE A 154 -15.74 14.17 -18.60
N LYS A 155 -16.24 13.26 -19.44
CA LYS A 155 -15.56 12.82 -20.65
C LYS A 155 -15.42 13.90 -21.72
N ASP A 156 -16.28 14.92 -21.72
CA ASP A 156 -16.27 15.97 -22.74
C ASP A 156 -14.95 16.77 -22.68
N GLU A 157 -14.32 16.98 -23.83
CA GLU A 157 -13.04 17.71 -23.92
C GLU A 157 -13.24 19.21 -23.67
N ASP A 158 -14.39 19.74 -24.08
CA ASP A 158 -14.77 21.14 -23.91
C ASP A 158 -15.60 21.38 -22.64
N LEU A 159 -15.51 20.46 -21.66
CA LEU A 159 -16.25 20.55 -20.41
C LEU A 159 -15.93 21.84 -19.65
N ASP A 160 -16.87 22.78 -19.65
CA ASP A 160 -16.86 23.94 -18.74
C ASP A 160 -17.59 23.58 -17.45
N MET A 161 -16.82 23.31 -16.39
CA MET A 161 -17.39 23.02 -15.07
C MET A 161 -17.89 24.31 -14.41
N SER A 162 -19.08 24.26 -13.83
CA SER A 162 -19.61 25.39 -13.09
C SER A 162 -18.73 25.73 -11.87
N ASN A 163 -18.84 26.96 -11.37
CA ASN A 163 -18.15 27.38 -10.15
C ASN A 163 -18.48 26.52 -8.93
N HIS A 164 -19.72 26.02 -8.84
CA HIS A 164 -20.13 25.17 -7.73
C HIS A 164 -19.45 23.79 -7.83
N CYS A 165 -19.52 23.13 -8.98
CA CYS A 165 -18.82 21.87 -9.24
C CYS A 165 -17.33 21.97 -8.92
N ILE A 166 -16.66 23.03 -9.40
CA ILE A 166 -15.23 23.27 -9.14
C ILE A 166 -14.95 23.48 -7.65
N SER A 167 -15.77 24.27 -6.96
CA SER A 167 -15.60 24.50 -5.51
C SER A 167 -15.75 23.21 -4.71
N GLU A 168 -16.73 22.38 -5.07
CA GLU A 168 -17.00 21.11 -4.41
C GLU A 168 -15.87 20.11 -4.65
N LEU A 169 -15.40 19.98 -5.89
CA LEU A 169 -14.25 19.14 -6.25
C LEU A 169 -12.94 19.60 -5.58
N ALA A 170 -12.69 20.90 -5.52
CA ALA A 170 -11.52 21.45 -4.82
C ALA A 170 -11.58 21.19 -3.31
N SER A 171 -12.77 21.32 -2.70
CA SER A 171 -13.00 20.99 -1.29
C SER A 171 -12.80 19.49 -1.02
N LEU A 172 -13.28 18.62 -1.91
CA LEU A 172 -13.03 17.18 -1.83
C LEU A 172 -11.52 16.87 -1.85
N GLY A 173 -10.76 17.55 -2.70
CA GLY A 173 -9.30 17.45 -2.79
C GLY A 173 -8.52 18.02 -1.59
N GLN A 174 -9.18 18.77 -0.69
CA GLN A 174 -8.55 19.61 0.33
C GLN A 174 -7.56 20.64 -0.25
N ALA A 175 -7.89 21.20 -1.43
CA ALA A 175 -6.95 22.00 -2.18
C ALA A 175 -6.53 23.28 -1.43
N ASN A 176 -7.50 24.04 -0.94
CA ASN A 176 -7.22 25.30 -0.26
C ASN A 176 -6.61 25.09 1.13
N GLU A 177 -7.08 24.09 1.88
CA GLU A 177 -6.61 23.75 3.22
C GLU A 177 -5.15 23.29 3.25
N ARG A 178 -4.65 22.78 2.11
CA ARG A 178 -3.30 22.24 1.94
C ARG A 178 -2.45 23.08 0.98
N ASP A 179 -2.86 24.30 0.67
CA ASP A 179 -2.04 25.25 -0.07
C ASP A 179 -1.39 26.25 0.89
N LEU A 180 -0.05 26.29 0.97
CA LEU A 180 0.63 27.27 1.82
C LEU A 180 0.48 28.71 1.30
N ARG A 181 0.17 28.92 0.01
CA ARG A 181 -0.12 30.26 -0.55
C ARG A 181 -1.39 30.85 0.03
N SER A 182 -2.38 30.02 0.38
CA SER A 182 -3.67 30.49 0.89
C SER A 182 -3.54 31.28 2.19
N ARG A 183 -2.48 31.04 2.96
CA ARG A 183 -2.13 31.82 4.16
C ARG A 183 -1.94 33.31 3.86
N ARG A 184 -1.37 33.64 2.70
CA ARG A 184 -1.16 35.02 2.22
C ARG A 184 -2.28 35.49 1.27
N HIS A 185 -2.87 34.56 0.52
CA HIS A 185 -3.93 34.82 -0.44
C HIS A 185 -5.19 34.02 -0.10
N LYS A 186 -5.96 34.50 0.88
CA LYS A 186 -7.11 33.77 1.44
C LYS A 186 -8.24 33.46 0.45
N ASN A 187 -8.27 34.14 -0.70
CA ASN A 187 -9.33 34.06 -1.70
C ASN A 187 -8.84 33.52 -3.05
N LEU A 188 -7.92 32.54 -3.04
CA LEU A 188 -7.53 31.85 -4.27
C LEU A 188 -8.76 31.17 -4.88
N ASN A 189 -9.02 31.46 -6.17
CA ASN A 189 -10.18 30.92 -6.86
C ASN A 189 -9.98 29.40 -7.04
N PRO A 190 -10.94 28.55 -6.61
CA PRO A 190 -10.88 27.10 -6.77
C PRO A 190 -10.65 26.61 -8.21
N ARG A 191 -11.00 27.42 -9.22
CA ARG A 191 -10.73 27.14 -10.65
C ARG A 191 -9.27 26.89 -10.97
N TYR A 192 -8.34 27.44 -10.17
CA TYR A 192 -6.91 27.20 -10.38
C TYR A 192 -6.44 25.84 -9.87
N TYR A 193 -7.25 25.13 -9.05
CA TYR A 193 -6.91 23.82 -8.52
C TYR A 193 -7.48 22.66 -9.34
N VAL A 194 -8.69 22.81 -9.87
CA VAL A 194 -9.42 21.70 -10.50
C VAL A 194 -9.18 21.73 -12.01
N LYS A 195 -8.65 20.64 -12.55
CA LYS A 195 -8.33 20.53 -13.98
C LYS A 195 -8.70 19.16 -14.53
N ARG A 196 -9.52 19.13 -15.58
CA ARG A 196 -9.70 17.93 -16.41
C ARG A 196 -8.40 17.66 -17.16
N ILE A 197 -7.89 16.43 -17.09
CA ILE A 197 -6.63 16.04 -17.72
C ILE A 197 -6.88 15.33 -19.03
N ALA A 198 -7.45 14.12 -18.97
CA ALA A 198 -7.67 13.29 -20.14
C ALA A 198 -8.75 12.25 -19.85
N THR A 199 -9.32 11.72 -20.93
CA THR A 199 -10.23 10.58 -20.89
C THR A 199 -9.58 9.43 -21.63
N ALA A 200 -9.55 8.26 -21.00
CA ALA A 200 -8.88 7.09 -21.55
C ALA A 200 -9.75 5.83 -21.37
N ARG A 201 -9.74 4.97 -22.39
CA ARG A 201 -10.39 3.65 -22.34
C ARG A 201 -9.49 2.61 -21.70
N ASP A 202 -8.21 2.64 -22.06
CA ASP A 202 -7.17 1.73 -21.59
C ASP A 202 -6.01 2.53 -21.01
N GLY A 203 -5.15 1.88 -20.21
CA GLY A 203 -3.92 2.49 -19.70
C GLY A 203 -4.09 3.51 -18.57
N TRP A 204 -5.31 3.97 -18.27
CA TRP A 204 -5.56 4.93 -17.17
C TRP A 204 -5.14 4.40 -15.78
N LEU A 205 -5.07 3.08 -15.62
CA LEU A 205 -4.52 2.46 -14.41
C LEU A 205 -3.02 2.74 -14.23
N GLU A 206 -2.28 3.05 -15.30
CA GLU A 206 -0.88 3.48 -15.23
C GLU A 206 -0.77 4.91 -14.71
N ASP A 207 -1.76 5.78 -14.98
CA ASP A 207 -1.83 7.10 -14.35
C ASP A 207 -2.09 7.01 -12.84
N LEU A 208 -2.82 5.98 -12.41
CA LEU A 208 -3.07 5.68 -11.00
C LEU A 208 -1.88 4.95 -10.35
N PHE A 209 -1.33 3.92 -10.99
CA PHE A 209 -0.24 3.11 -10.46
C PHE A 209 0.90 3.06 -11.48
N PRO A 210 1.70 4.13 -11.59
CA PRO A 210 2.74 4.22 -12.61
C PRO A 210 3.74 3.08 -12.46
N SER A 211 4.05 2.43 -13.58
CA SER A 211 5.14 1.45 -13.66
C SER A 211 6.46 2.18 -13.85
N GLY A 212 7.31 2.18 -12.83
CA GLY A 212 8.63 2.76 -12.94
C GLY A 212 9.36 2.85 -11.60
N PRO A 213 10.67 3.11 -11.63
CA PRO A 213 11.52 3.22 -10.44
C PRO A 213 11.17 4.39 -9.52
N SER A 214 10.65 5.49 -10.06
CA SER A 214 10.04 6.57 -9.27
C SER A 214 8.53 6.36 -9.03
N GLY A 215 7.90 5.43 -9.77
CA GLY A 215 6.55 4.93 -9.51
C GLY A 215 6.44 4.03 -8.27
N THR A 216 7.54 3.85 -7.54
CA THR A 216 7.66 3.01 -6.34
C THR A 216 7.21 3.70 -5.05
N LEU A 217 7.22 5.03 -5.02
CA LEU A 217 6.98 5.82 -3.82
C LEU A 217 5.55 6.30 -3.66
N CYS A 218 4.72 6.27 -4.70
CA CYS A 218 3.35 6.74 -4.53
C CYS A 218 2.32 6.24 -5.55
N PRO A 219 1.07 5.93 -5.12
CA PRO A 219 -0.04 5.64 -6.01
C PRO A 219 -0.65 6.87 -6.72
N MET A 220 0.05 7.98 -6.83
CA MET A 220 -0.35 9.05 -7.74
C MET A 220 0.90 9.82 -8.21
N LEU A 221 1.26 9.62 -9.47
CA LEU A 221 1.81 10.67 -10.33
C LEU A 221 3.25 11.09 -10.00
N VAL A 222 4.23 10.35 -10.52
CA VAL A 222 5.54 10.92 -10.87
C VAL A 222 5.63 10.89 -12.39
N CYS A 223 6.25 11.91 -13.00
CA CYS A 223 6.38 11.99 -14.45
C CYS A 223 7.02 10.69 -15.01
N PRO A 224 6.37 9.96 -15.92
CA PRO A 224 6.91 8.73 -16.52
C PRO A 224 8.17 8.94 -17.37
N SER A 225 8.61 10.19 -17.56
CA SER A 225 9.84 10.54 -18.28
C SER A 225 11.13 10.36 -17.48
N GLU A 226 11.07 10.11 -16.17
CA GLU A 226 12.23 9.77 -15.35
C GLU A 226 12.43 8.24 -15.32
N GLY A 227 13.14 7.72 -16.33
CA GLY A 227 13.55 6.33 -16.36
C GLY A 227 14.66 6.03 -15.34
N GLY A 228 14.58 4.88 -14.66
CA GLY A 228 15.63 4.37 -13.77
C GLY A 228 15.53 4.76 -12.29
N PHE A 229 15.96 3.88 -11.38
CA PHE A 229 16.26 4.29 -10.00
C PHE A 229 17.53 5.13 -10.11
N ALA A 230 17.41 6.46 -10.14
CA ALA A 230 18.57 7.34 -10.25
C ALA A 230 19.37 7.39 -8.93
N ALA A 231 18.69 7.13 -7.81
CA ALA A 231 19.26 7.02 -6.47
C ALA A 231 18.37 6.13 -5.59
N GLU A 232 18.94 5.57 -4.53
CA GLU A 232 18.20 4.81 -3.51
C GLU A 232 17.47 5.77 -2.55
N VAL A 233 16.18 5.55 -2.33
CA VAL A 233 15.33 6.40 -1.46
C VAL A 233 14.92 5.68 -0.18
N SER A 234 14.74 4.36 -0.26
CA SER A 234 14.23 3.56 0.85
C SER A 234 15.23 3.39 2.00
N GLY A 235 16.53 3.57 1.76
CA GLY A 235 17.57 3.60 2.80
C GLY A 235 17.52 2.44 3.79
N VAL A 236 17.55 2.76 5.10
CA VAL A 236 17.54 1.75 6.18
C VAL A 236 16.22 1.00 6.21
N SER A 237 15.10 1.71 6.00
CA SER A 237 13.76 1.12 5.97
C SER A 237 13.64 0.02 4.90
N GLY A 238 14.22 0.23 3.71
CA GLY A 238 14.28 -0.79 2.66
C GLY A 238 15.06 -2.04 3.07
N LEU A 239 16.16 -1.88 3.80
CA LEU A 239 16.97 -2.99 4.29
C LEU A 239 16.26 -3.77 5.42
N VAL A 240 15.56 -3.07 6.32
CA VAL A 240 14.72 -3.69 7.36
C VAL A 240 13.63 -4.57 6.73
N LEU A 241 13.01 -4.10 5.66
CA LEU A 241 12.04 -4.88 4.90
C LEU A 241 12.66 -6.14 4.28
N CYS A 242 13.86 -6.05 3.71
CA CYS A 242 14.58 -7.21 3.20
C CYS A 242 14.81 -8.25 4.29
N VAL A 243 15.24 -7.80 5.47
CA VAL A 243 15.43 -8.68 6.65
C VAL A 243 14.10 -9.32 7.07
N SER A 244 13.00 -8.56 7.10
CA SER A 244 11.67 -9.09 7.40
C SER A 244 11.29 -10.24 6.46
N LYS A 245 11.56 -10.13 5.14
CA LYS A 245 11.33 -11.20 4.17
C LYS A 245 12.23 -12.42 4.41
N VAL A 246 13.53 -12.18 4.64
CA VAL A 246 14.50 -13.26 4.88
C VAL A 246 14.14 -14.06 6.14
N LEU A 247 13.83 -13.37 7.24
CA LEU A 247 13.43 -13.98 8.49
C LEU A 247 12.11 -14.70 8.36
N SER A 248 11.14 -14.14 7.64
CA SER A 248 9.86 -14.81 7.39
C SER A 248 10.05 -16.15 6.67
N LYS A 249 10.88 -16.17 5.62
CA LYS A 249 11.23 -17.39 4.89
C LYS A 249 11.98 -18.40 5.75
N TYR A 250 12.83 -17.94 6.67
CA TYR A 250 13.55 -18.82 7.59
C TYR A 250 12.65 -19.43 8.67
N LEU A 251 11.72 -18.65 9.23
CA LEU A 251 10.84 -19.09 10.33
C LEU A 251 9.65 -19.92 9.85
N LEU A 252 9.23 -19.78 8.59
CA LEU A 252 8.07 -20.46 8.03
C LEU A 252 8.10 -22.00 8.21
N PRO A 253 9.20 -22.74 7.96
CA PRO A 253 9.23 -24.18 8.20
C PRO A 253 8.98 -24.58 9.67
N PHE A 254 9.44 -23.77 10.63
CA PHE A 254 9.20 -24.00 12.05
C PHE A 254 7.74 -23.76 12.41
N LEU A 255 7.11 -22.73 11.83
CA LEU A 255 5.69 -22.46 11.98
C LEU A 255 4.84 -23.59 11.38
N LEU A 256 5.18 -24.07 10.18
CA LEU A 256 4.47 -25.18 9.53
C LEU A 256 4.64 -26.52 10.26
N SER A 257 5.76 -26.68 10.99
CA SER A 257 6.04 -27.86 11.82
C SER A 257 5.47 -27.73 13.25
N ASN A 258 4.75 -26.65 13.55
CA ASN A 258 4.23 -26.29 14.88
C ASN A 258 5.31 -26.17 15.98
N CYS A 259 6.57 -25.92 15.60
CA CYS A 259 7.64 -25.64 16.56
C CYS A 259 7.52 -24.24 17.18
N ILE A 260 6.92 -23.31 16.44
CA ILE A 260 6.60 -21.96 16.89
C ILE A 260 5.16 -21.62 16.49
N THR A 261 4.53 -20.70 17.21
CA THR A 261 3.20 -20.18 16.87
C THR A 261 3.28 -18.97 15.93
N LEU A 262 2.16 -18.63 15.28
CA LEU A 262 2.09 -17.45 14.40
C LEU A 262 2.38 -16.14 15.16
N PRO A 263 1.84 -15.90 16.37
CA PRO A 263 2.24 -14.76 17.20
C PRO A 263 3.74 -14.73 17.50
N GLU A 264 4.35 -15.88 17.84
CA GLU A 264 5.79 -15.95 18.13
C GLU A 264 6.62 -15.56 16.90
N MET A 265 6.29 -16.10 15.72
CA MET A 265 6.96 -15.73 14.47
C MET A 265 6.85 -14.23 14.20
N ALA A 266 5.66 -13.66 14.30
CA ALA A 266 5.43 -12.24 14.03
C ALA A 266 6.20 -11.33 15.03
N ASN A 267 6.16 -11.65 16.33
CA ASN A 267 6.86 -10.90 17.36
C ASN A 267 8.38 -10.97 17.18
N ARG A 268 8.94 -12.16 16.91
CA ARG A 268 10.37 -12.34 16.65
C ARG A 268 10.83 -11.49 15.47
N ILE A 269 10.09 -11.52 14.35
CA ILE A 269 10.41 -10.71 13.17
C ILE A 269 10.34 -9.22 13.50
N GLN A 270 9.27 -8.76 14.16
CA GLN A 270 9.09 -7.35 14.49
C GLN A 270 10.18 -6.83 15.43
N ASN A 271 10.49 -7.56 16.50
CA ASN A 271 11.53 -7.15 17.47
C ASN A 271 12.90 -7.05 16.82
N VAL A 272 13.26 -8.06 16.02
CA VAL A 272 14.55 -8.09 15.32
C VAL A 272 14.66 -7.00 14.26
N CYS A 273 13.58 -6.72 13.52
CA CYS A 273 13.54 -5.63 12.55
C CYS A 273 13.67 -4.25 13.22
N ARG A 274 12.94 -4.01 14.30
CA ARG A 274 13.02 -2.77 15.09
C ARG A 274 14.42 -2.57 15.68
N SER A 275 15.00 -3.64 16.21
CA SER A 275 16.36 -3.60 16.74
C SER A 275 17.38 -3.29 15.64
N LEU A 276 17.25 -3.92 14.46
CA LEU A 276 18.14 -3.65 13.33
C LEU A 276 18.08 -2.18 12.90
N GLU A 277 16.87 -1.61 12.80
CA GLU A 277 16.66 -0.22 12.43
C GLU A 277 17.42 0.74 13.36
N LEU A 278 17.36 0.50 14.67
CA LEU A 278 18.10 1.29 15.67
C LEU A 278 19.62 1.15 15.51
N HIS A 279 20.12 -0.07 15.34
CA HIS A 279 21.56 -0.32 15.22
C HIS A 279 22.13 0.25 13.91
N LEU A 280 21.44 0.03 12.78
CA LEU A 280 21.83 0.60 11.49
C LEU A 280 21.74 2.12 11.46
N GLY A 281 20.71 2.69 12.10
CA GLY A 281 20.59 4.13 12.26
C GLY A 281 21.81 4.75 12.95
N SER A 282 22.35 4.08 13.98
CA SER A 282 23.56 4.54 14.68
C SER A 282 24.84 4.42 13.85
N LEU A 283 24.92 3.43 12.95
CA LEU A 283 26.07 3.16 12.07
C LEU A 283 26.04 3.97 10.77
N LEU A 284 24.91 4.59 10.45
CA LEU A 284 24.70 5.32 9.19
C LEU A 284 25.74 6.42 8.93
N PRO A 285 26.18 7.23 9.92
CA PRO A 285 27.24 8.21 9.73
C PRO A 285 28.56 7.58 9.26
N ASP A 286 28.96 6.45 9.85
CA ASP A 286 30.21 5.75 9.53
C ASP A 286 30.14 5.08 8.15
N ILE A 287 29.00 4.47 7.82
CA ILE A 287 28.73 3.92 6.49
C ILE A 287 28.83 5.02 5.43
N ARG A 288 28.22 6.18 5.67
CA ARG A 288 28.26 7.34 4.77
C ARG A 288 29.64 7.98 4.69
N ALA A 289 30.41 8.01 5.78
CA ALA A 289 31.79 8.51 5.74
C ALA A 289 32.69 7.62 4.86
N ARG A 290 32.50 6.30 4.94
CA ARG A 290 33.28 5.33 4.14
C ARG A 290 32.85 5.28 2.68
N TRP A 291 31.55 5.39 2.41
CA TRP A 291 31.00 5.39 1.06
C TRP A 291 30.01 6.53 0.85
N PRO A 292 30.51 7.77 0.65
CA PRO A 292 29.66 8.96 0.61
C PRO A 292 28.64 8.97 -0.53
N THR A 293 28.94 8.26 -1.62
CA THR A 293 28.14 8.25 -2.85
C THR A 293 27.46 6.91 -3.12
N GLN A 294 27.60 5.93 -2.22
CA GLN A 294 27.04 4.59 -2.43
C GLN A 294 25.68 4.44 -1.74
N PRO A 295 24.76 3.67 -2.32
CA PRO A 295 23.48 3.33 -1.69
C PRO A 295 23.67 2.44 -0.45
N VAL A 296 22.69 2.43 0.46
CA VAL A 296 22.67 1.54 1.64
C VAL A 296 22.63 0.07 1.20
N ALA A 297 22.08 -0.25 0.02
CA ALA A 297 22.22 -1.57 -0.59
C ALA A 297 23.68 -2.06 -0.64
N SER A 298 24.65 -1.18 -0.91
CA SER A 298 26.09 -1.52 -0.91
C SER A 298 26.58 -1.91 0.48
N ALA A 299 26.02 -1.33 1.53
CA ALA A 299 26.32 -1.72 2.91
C ALA A 299 25.81 -3.14 3.20
N ALA A 300 24.64 -3.53 2.68
CA ALA A 300 24.15 -4.91 2.83
C ALA A 300 25.07 -5.94 2.14
N PHE A 301 25.61 -5.62 0.96
CA PHE A 301 26.62 -6.46 0.29
C PHE A 301 27.92 -6.54 1.11
N SER A 302 28.41 -5.40 1.61
CA SER A 302 29.63 -5.39 2.42
C SER A 302 29.46 -6.14 3.75
N MET A 303 28.31 -6.02 4.41
CA MET A 303 27.97 -6.80 5.61
C MET A 303 27.94 -8.30 5.30
N ALA A 304 27.36 -8.69 4.17
CA ALA A 304 27.25 -10.09 3.78
C ALA A 304 28.61 -10.73 3.44
N GLU A 305 29.47 -10.01 2.70
CA GLU A 305 30.70 -10.54 2.10
C GLU A 305 31.94 -10.24 2.94
N ALA A 306 32.08 -9.00 3.41
CA ALA A 306 33.24 -8.53 4.16
C ALA A 306 32.99 -8.47 5.68
N GLY A 307 31.75 -8.70 6.13
CA GLY A 307 31.40 -8.65 7.54
C GLY A 307 31.46 -7.24 8.14
N TRP A 308 31.32 -6.19 7.33
CA TRP A 308 31.45 -4.80 7.78
C TRP A 308 30.26 -3.92 7.36
N PRO A 309 29.74 -3.04 8.24
CA PRO A 309 30.03 -2.99 9.68
C PRO A 309 29.59 -4.29 10.36
N THR A 310 30.24 -4.64 11.46
CA THR A 310 29.82 -5.79 12.25
C THR A 310 28.51 -5.47 12.96
N LEU A 311 27.60 -6.45 13.03
CA LEU A 311 26.32 -6.33 13.73
C LEU A 311 26.30 -7.26 14.94
N ASP A 312 27.40 -7.37 15.67
CA ASP A 312 27.54 -8.30 16.80
C ASP A 312 26.60 -7.94 17.96
N ALA A 313 26.34 -6.65 18.17
CA ALA A 313 25.31 -6.20 19.10
C ALA A 313 23.92 -6.75 18.71
N TRP A 314 23.60 -6.71 17.41
CA TRP A 314 22.35 -7.27 16.87
C TRP A 314 22.32 -8.81 16.90
N GLN A 315 23.47 -9.49 16.92
CA GLN A 315 23.52 -10.94 17.14
C GLN A 315 22.89 -11.34 18.47
N THR A 316 23.11 -10.54 19.52
CA THR A 316 22.52 -10.77 20.85
C THR A 316 21.00 -10.77 20.77
N GLU A 317 20.43 -9.89 19.96
CA GLU A 317 18.97 -9.77 19.76
C GLU A 317 18.40 -10.91 18.91
N LEU A 318 19.14 -11.36 17.89
CA LEU A 318 18.79 -12.58 17.15
C LEU A 318 18.74 -13.79 18.09
N ASN A 319 19.76 -13.93 18.95
CA ASN A 319 19.84 -15.03 19.92
C ASN A 319 18.72 -14.94 20.97
N ALA A 320 18.44 -13.74 21.49
CA ALA A 320 17.38 -13.52 22.48
C ALA A 320 15.97 -13.81 21.94
N ASN A 321 15.78 -13.74 20.62
CA ASN A 321 14.53 -14.09 19.93
C ASN A 321 14.54 -15.53 19.38
N ASP A 322 15.46 -16.39 19.85
CA ASP A 322 15.68 -17.78 19.40
C ASP A 322 15.82 -17.90 17.86
N ILE A 323 16.37 -16.88 17.21
CA ILE A 323 16.71 -16.95 15.79
C ILE A 323 18.12 -17.48 15.70
N CYS A 324 18.25 -18.79 15.48
CA CYS A 324 19.54 -19.48 15.31
C CYS A 324 20.22 -19.18 13.95
N LEU A 325 20.19 -17.92 13.51
CA LEU A 325 20.92 -17.40 12.37
C LEU A 325 21.97 -16.42 12.85
N THR A 326 23.14 -16.45 12.21
CA THR A 326 24.08 -15.35 12.35
C THR A 326 23.57 -14.14 11.58
N TRP A 327 23.82 -12.93 12.08
CA TRP A 327 23.48 -11.70 11.38
C TRP A 327 24.05 -11.68 9.95
N GLN A 328 25.25 -12.24 9.77
CA GLN A 328 25.89 -12.33 8.46
C GLN A 328 25.11 -13.25 7.51
N ARG A 329 24.54 -14.37 7.99
CA ARG A 329 23.66 -15.23 7.18
C ARG A 329 22.38 -14.52 6.79
N VAL A 330 21.82 -13.69 7.67
CA VAL A 330 20.66 -12.86 7.35
C VAL A 330 21.02 -11.88 6.23
N MET A 331 22.16 -11.19 6.35
CA MET A 331 22.63 -10.25 5.33
C MET A 331 22.98 -10.93 4.01
N GLN A 332 23.49 -12.16 4.01
CA GLN A 332 23.66 -12.96 2.79
C GLN A 332 22.32 -13.28 2.10
N GLY A 333 21.26 -13.49 2.89
CA GLY A 333 19.88 -13.60 2.39
C GLY A 333 19.42 -12.30 1.73
N CYS A 334 19.66 -11.15 2.38
CA CYS A 334 19.33 -9.83 1.84
C CYS A 334 20.11 -9.54 0.54
N ALA A 335 21.42 -9.80 0.53
CA ALA A 335 22.27 -9.65 -0.65
C ALA A 335 21.77 -10.52 -1.82
N ARG A 336 21.23 -11.71 -1.56
CA ARG A 336 20.64 -12.55 -2.61
C ARG A 336 19.39 -11.91 -3.21
N LEU A 337 18.48 -11.42 -2.37
CA LEU A 337 17.29 -10.68 -2.83
C LEU A 337 17.69 -9.44 -3.64
N LEU A 338 18.72 -8.72 -3.19
CA LEU A 338 19.25 -7.55 -3.87
C LEU A 338 19.92 -7.88 -5.21
N ARG A 339 20.61 -9.01 -5.35
CA ARG A 339 21.14 -9.43 -6.67
C ARG A 339 20.03 -9.70 -7.68
N GLU A 340 18.90 -10.25 -7.24
CA GLU A 340 17.76 -10.52 -8.11
C GLU A 340 17.03 -9.24 -8.54
N ARG A 341 16.99 -8.22 -7.67
CA ARG A 341 16.19 -7.00 -7.86
C ARG A 341 17.00 -5.74 -8.18
N GLN A 342 18.33 -5.82 -8.05
CA GLN A 342 19.34 -4.76 -8.23
C GLN A 342 19.25 -3.57 -7.25
N TRP A 343 18.06 -3.23 -6.72
CA TRP A 343 17.82 -2.06 -5.87
C TRP A 343 16.97 -2.41 -4.64
N LEU A 344 17.22 -1.75 -3.49
CA LEU A 344 16.35 -1.87 -2.30
C LEU A 344 14.93 -1.39 -2.60
N ASP A 345 14.80 -0.26 -3.30
CA ASP A 345 13.51 0.30 -3.69
C ASP A 345 12.68 -0.63 -4.57
N ALA A 346 13.32 -1.48 -5.39
CA ALA A 346 12.62 -2.50 -6.17
C ALA A 346 12.01 -3.60 -5.29
N VAL A 347 12.68 -3.98 -4.19
CA VAL A 347 12.14 -4.96 -3.23
C VAL A 347 10.94 -4.37 -2.48
N VAL A 348 11.02 -3.10 -2.09
CA VAL A 348 9.93 -2.39 -1.44
C VAL A 348 8.73 -2.24 -2.38
N ASP A 349 8.98 -1.89 -3.64
CA ASP A 349 7.92 -1.75 -4.63
C ASP A 349 7.19 -3.05 -4.94
N ASP A 350 7.86 -4.20 -4.93
CA ASP A 350 7.19 -5.49 -5.16
C ASP A 350 6.05 -5.73 -4.14
N ILE A 351 6.22 -5.33 -2.88
CA ILE A 351 5.19 -5.43 -1.85
C ILE A 351 4.09 -4.39 -2.10
N ARG A 352 4.47 -3.13 -2.34
CA ARG A 352 3.51 -2.04 -2.62
C ARG A 352 2.65 -2.39 -3.83
N ARG A 353 3.27 -2.89 -4.90
CA ARG A 353 2.64 -3.34 -6.15
C ARG A 353 1.66 -4.49 -5.92
N CYS A 354 1.98 -5.44 -5.04
CA CYS A 354 1.05 -6.50 -4.65
C CYS A 354 -0.27 -5.92 -4.12
N TRP A 355 -0.17 -4.96 -3.19
CA TRP A 355 -1.34 -4.31 -2.60
C TRP A 355 -2.08 -3.37 -3.57
N ARG A 356 -1.37 -2.60 -4.39
CA ARG A 356 -1.98 -1.81 -5.47
C ARG A 356 -2.80 -2.70 -6.39
N ARG A 357 -2.24 -3.82 -6.85
CA ARG A 357 -2.95 -4.81 -7.67
C ARG A 357 -4.14 -5.43 -6.95
N ALA A 358 -4.04 -5.67 -5.64
CA ALA A 358 -5.15 -6.19 -4.84
C ALA A 358 -6.34 -5.20 -4.74
N LEU A 359 -6.09 -3.89 -4.84
CA LEU A 359 -7.12 -2.84 -4.84
C LEU A 359 -7.84 -2.72 -6.19
N ILE A 360 -7.16 -2.98 -7.31
CA ILE A 360 -7.71 -2.81 -8.66
C ILE A 360 -9.10 -3.46 -8.80
N PRO A 361 -9.34 -4.72 -8.41
CA PRO A 361 -10.68 -5.31 -8.52
C PRO A 361 -11.77 -4.52 -7.80
N GLU A 362 -11.50 -3.97 -6.62
CA GLU A 362 -12.48 -3.16 -5.88
C GLU A 362 -12.76 -1.83 -6.57
N ILE A 363 -11.72 -1.21 -7.16
CA ILE A 363 -11.84 0.03 -7.94
C ILE A 363 -12.69 -0.23 -9.18
N MET A 364 -12.40 -1.32 -9.90
CA MET A 364 -13.12 -1.69 -11.10
C MET A 364 -14.61 -1.96 -10.84
N LEU A 365 -14.95 -2.58 -9.70
CA LEU A 365 -16.35 -2.82 -9.32
C LEU A 365 -17.18 -1.54 -9.14
N VAL A 366 -16.55 -0.39 -8.88
CA VAL A 366 -17.25 0.89 -8.70
C VAL A 366 -17.19 1.74 -9.97
N LEU A 367 -16.07 1.72 -10.67
CA LEU A 367 -15.91 2.46 -11.93
C LEU A 367 -16.61 1.80 -13.11
N HIS A 368 -16.84 0.49 -13.06
CA HIS A 368 -17.41 -0.26 -14.16
C HIS A 368 -18.57 -1.13 -13.68
N LYS A 369 -19.55 -1.34 -14.55
CA LYS A 369 -20.58 -2.34 -14.33
C LYS A 369 -20.00 -3.74 -14.59
N GLU A 370 -20.47 -4.74 -13.84
CA GLU A 370 -20.09 -6.14 -14.13
C GLU A 370 -20.38 -6.49 -15.59
N GLY A 371 -19.33 -6.93 -16.31
CA GLY A 371 -19.40 -7.27 -17.73
C GLY A 371 -19.10 -6.14 -18.71
N ASP A 372 -18.90 -4.90 -18.25
CA ASP A 372 -18.60 -3.74 -19.09
C ASP A 372 -17.20 -3.17 -18.80
N GLN A 373 -16.18 -3.75 -19.44
CA GLN A 373 -14.78 -3.28 -19.32
C GLN A 373 -14.47 -2.09 -20.25
N LYS A 374 -15.47 -1.49 -20.92
CA LYS A 374 -15.27 -0.48 -21.96
C LYS A 374 -15.57 0.97 -21.53
N ASP A 375 -15.94 1.22 -20.27
CA ASP A 375 -16.17 2.59 -19.85
C ASP A 375 -14.87 3.39 -19.84
N GLU A 376 -14.94 4.53 -20.51
CA GLU A 376 -13.94 5.58 -20.46
C GLU A 376 -13.82 6.13 -19.03
N VAL A 377 -12.59 6.32 -18.57
CA VAL A 377 -12.26 6.95 -17.30
C VAL A 377 -11.60 8.28 -17.57
N THR A 378 -12.18 9.35 -17.02
CA THR A 378 -11.64 10.70 -17.06
C THR A 378 -10.86 10.97 -15.79
N ARG A 379 -9.60 11.40 -15.94
CA ARG A 379 -8.81 11.93 -14.84
C ARG A 379 -9.10 13.41 -14.64
N VAL A 380 -9.45 13.78 -13.41
CA VAL A 380 -9.64 15.16 -12.96
C VAL A 380 -8.71 15.40 -11.78
N ASN A 381 -7.75 16.31 -11.93
CA ASN A 381 -6.95 16.78 -10.81
C ASN A 381 -7.83 17.65 -9.91
N LEU A 382 -7.73 17.43 -8.59
CA LEU A 382 -8.49 18.18 -7.58
C LEU A 382 -7.60 19.20 -6.85
N THR A 383 -6.29 19.15 -7.06
CA THR A 383 -5.29 20.13 -6.60
C THR A 383 -4.39 20.59 -7.75
N ASP A 384 -3.62 21.66 -7.54
CA ASP A 384 -2.63 22.19 -8.51
C ASP A 384 -1.18 21.77 -8.16
N CYS A 385 -0.97 20.57 -7.62
CA CYS A 385 0.37 20.16 -7.19
C CYS A 385 1.30 19.85 -8.38
N ASP A 386 2.58 20.27 -8.32
CA ASP A 386 3.60 19.94 -9.34
C ASP A 386 3.65 18.44 -9.67
N VAL A 387 3.54 17.60 -8.64
CA VAL A 387 3.59 16.13 -8.73
C VAL A 387 2.50 15.60 -9.66
N ILE A 388 1.36 16.28 -9.75
CA ILE A 388 0.23 15.87 -10.58
C ILE A 388 0.13 16.64 -11.90
N GLY A 389 1.19 17.37 -12.27
CA GLY A 389 1.25 18.21 -13.48
C GLY A 389 0.65 19.60 -13.32
N GLY A 390 0.55 20.09 -12.08
CA GLY A 390 0.23 21.48 -11.76
C GLY A 390 1.48 22.37 -11.66
N ASP A 391 1.28 23.62 -11.25
CA ASP A 391 2.35 24.62 -11.10
C ASP A 391 2.54 25.07 -9.63
N ASN A 392 1.94 24.35 -8.66
CA ASN A 392 2.04 24.62 -7.24
C ASN A 392 2.96 23.72 -6.41
N HIS A 393 4.22 24.13 -6.33
CA HIS A 393 5.23 23.57 -5.41
C HIS A 393 4.92 23.77 -3.92
N LEU A 394 4.03 24.71 -3.55
CA LEU A 394 3.60 24.98 -2.18
C LEU A 394 2.34 24.21 -1.77
N GLN A 395 1.78 23.41 -2.68
CA GLN A 395 0.69 22.51 -2.41
C GLN A 395 1.21 21.29 -1.63
N GLU A 396 0.67 21.05 -0.44
CA GLU A 396 1.07 19.94 0.43
C GLU A 396 0.28 18.65 0.15
N MET A 397 -0.78 18.73 -0.66
CA MET A 397 -1.65 17.62 -1.05
C MET A 397 -1.74 17.47 -2.57
N ALA A 398 -1.37 16.30 -3.06
CA ALA A 398 -1.69 15.83 -4.40
C ALA A 398 -3.01 15.05 -4.35
N SER A 399 -4.00 15.42 -5.17
CA SER A 399 -5.28 14.69 -5.23
C SER A 399 -5.86 14.66 -6.63
N ALA A 400 -6.39 13.52 -7.01
CA ALA A 400 -7.02 13.30 -8.31
C ALA A 400 -8.22 12.35 -8.19
N ALA A 401 -9.22 12.60 -9.01
CA ALA A 401 -10.37 11.74 -9.23
C ALA A 401 -10.26 11.05 -10.60
N PHE A 402 -10.59 9.77 -10.63
CA PHE A 402 -10.75 8.94 -11.81
C PHE A 402 -12.23 8.65 -11.95
N VAL A 403 -12.87 9.29 -12.91
CA VAL A 403 -14.32 9.40 -13.03
C VAL A 403 -14.79 8.63 -14.25
N SER A 404 -15.69 7.67 -14.01
CA SER A 404 -16.34 6.88 -15.06
C SER A 404 -17.82 7.26 -15.14
N SER A 405 -18.54 6.70 -16.11
CA SER A 405 -19.99 6.81 -16.17
C SER A 405 -20.70 6.21 -14.94
N HIS A 406 -20.08 5.32 -14.16
CA HIS A 406 -20.71 4.60 -13.04
C HIS A 406 -20.35 5.16 -11.66
N GLY A 407 -19.08 5.48 -11.47
CA GLY A 407 -18.51 5.86 -10.18
C GLY A 407 -17.27 6.73 -10.34
N ALA A 408 -16.69 7.10 -9.21
CA ALA A 408 -15.40 7.77 -9.16
C ALA A 408 -14.49 7.09 -8.13
N PHE A 409 -13.20 7.04 -8.42
CA PHE A 409 -12.16 6.70 -7.46
C PHE A 409 -11.36 7.96 -7.20
N VAL A 410 -11.10 8.26 -5.93
CA VAL A 410 -10.36 9.45 -5.54
C VAL A 410 -9.21 9.02 -4.65
N ALA A 411 -8.02 9.53 -4.95
CA ALA A 411 -6.84 9.32 -4.13
C ALA A 411 -6.28 10.67 -3.65
N TRP A 412 -5.72 10.63 -2.46
CA TRP A 412 -5.07 11.76 -1.79
C TRP A 412 -3.70 11.32 -1.28
N GLN A 413 -2.72 12.16 -1.55
CA GLN A 413 -1.34 11.97 -1.18
C GLN A 413 -0.80 13.23 -0.53
N LEU A 414 -0.13 13.08 0.62
CA LEU A 414 0.70 14.16 1.15
C LEU A 414 2.03 14.17 0.41
N VAL A 415 2.38 15.33 -0.14
CA VAL A 415 3.64 15.54 -0.90
C VAL A 415 4.65 16.43 -0.16
N GLY A 416 4.23 17.09 0.93
CA GLY A 416 5.06 17.79 1.91
C GLY A 416 6.34 18.43 1.38
N ARG A 417 6.28 19.65 0.84
CA ARG A 417 7.46 20.47 0.49
C ARG A 417 7.73 21.64 1.46
N GLY A 418 7.07 21.66 2.62
CA GLY A 418 7.21 22.74 3.61
C GLY A 418 8.42 22.55 4.53
N ARG A 419 9.45 23.39 4.37
CA ARG A 419 10.41 23.68 5.45
C ARG A 419 9.65 24.46 6.55
N ILE A 420 9.66 23.95 7.79
CA ILE A 420 9.42 24.80 8.98
C ILE A 420 10.68 25.61 9.23
#